data_AF-A0A8D0GU10-F1
#
_entry.id   AF-A0A8D0GU10-F1
#
_cell.length_a   1.000
_cell.length_b   1.000
_cell.length_c   1.000
_cell.angle_alpha   90.00
_cell.angle_beta   90.00
_cell.angle_gamma   90.00
#
_symmetry.space_group_name_H-M   'P 1'
#
loop_
_entity.id
_entity.type
_entity.pdbx_description
1 polymer ?
#
loop_
_entity_poly.entity_id
_entity_poly.type
_entity_poly.pdbx_seq_one_letter_code
_entity_poly.pdbx_strand_id
1 'polypeptide(L)'
;MQGKRAPCTKLQIPYFYFAFYFLNVKHCCREFIPKWETVNIKSTFLLLFKKIGCSNFEWLFGLDIQGRDCGDEAAQWITTFLNTQALLVHFEPDMAPRKPKDFMPLFPPTDEIAYPDCSPIMILSEASLEDLNTHLEKKVTIHNFRPNILVADCGAYEEDTWDEILIGDAEMKGRMACPRCILTTVDPDTGIIDRKEPLETLKSYRQCDPSEKHLYKSHPLFGWYFGIGKTGTIQVGDPVYKIIQ
;
A
#
# COMPACT_ATOMS: atom_id res chain seq x y z
N MET A 1 -10.84 -11.89 -28.44
CA MET A 1 -11.84 -12.71 -27.73
C MET A 1 -12.38 -11.85 -26.59
N GLN A 2 -13.65 -11.48 -26.61
CA GLN A 2 -14.25 -10.67 -25.54
C GLN A 2 -14.57 -11.61 -24.37
N GLY A 3 -13.73 -11.60 -23.33
CA GLY A 3 -13.99 -12.31 -22.08
C GLY A 3 -15.28 -11.79 -21.44
N LYS A 4 -16.04 -12.69 -20.80
CA LYS A 4 -17.29 -12.33 -20.12
C LYS A 4 -16.94 -11.45 -18.92
N ARG A 5 -17.57 -10.26 -18.83
CA ARG A 5 -17.43 -9.32 -17.72
C ARG A 5 -18.59 -9.52 -16.76
N ALA A 6 -18.31 -9.91 -15.53
CA ALA A 6 -19.31 -9.91 -14.46
C ALA A 6 -19.11 -8.65 -13.60
N PRO A 7 -20.14 -7.83 -13.34
CA PRO A 7 -20.03 -6.73 -12.39
C PRO A 7 -19.83 -7.33 -11.01
N CYS A 8 -18.72 -7.01 -10.35
CA CYS A 8 -18.45 -7.54 -9.02
C CYS A 8 -18.82 -6.53 -7.93
N THR A 9 -18.50 -5.23 -8.06
CA THR A 9 -18.47 -4.34 -6.88
C THR A 9 -18.35 -2.85 -7.22
N LYS A 10 -18.43 -1.95 -6.22
CA LYS A 10 -18.13 -0.51 -6.34
C LYS A 10 -16.79 -0.11 -5.71
N LEU A 11 -16.02 0.71 -6.42
CA LEU A 11 -14.75 1.27 -5.95
C LEU A 11 -14.96 2.37 -4.89
N GLN A 12 -14.18 2.30 -3.82
CA GLN A 12 -13.88 3.42 -2.93
C GLN A 12 -12.37 3.69 -2.92
N ILE A 13 -11.99 4.96 -2.86
CA ILE A 13 -10.59 5.35 -2.64
C ILE A 13 -10.52 5.84 -1.20
N PRO A 14 -9.97 5.05 -0.26
CA PRO A 14 -9.72 5.56 1.07
C PRO A 14 -8.68 6.66 0.86
N TYR A 15 -9.04 7.89 1.26
CA TYR A 15 -8.22 9.10 1.14
C TYR A 15 -6.72 8.80 1.11
N PHE A 16 -6.02 9.33 0.10
CA PHE A 16 -4.58 9.19 -0.10
C PHE A 16 -3.81 9.57 1.18
N TYR A 17 -3.56 8.60 2.04
CA TYR A 17 -2.71 8.77 3.19
C TYR A 17 -1.30 8.46 2.71
N PHE A 18 -0.51 9.53 2.57
CA PHE A 18 0.94 9.42 2.44
C PHE A 18 1.44 8.35 3.42
N ALA A 19 2.27 7.44 2.90
CA ALA A 19 3.04 6.52 3.71
C ALA A 19 4.09 7.31 4.49
N PHE A 20 3.67 8.06 5.51
CA PHE A 20 4.54 8.42 6.61
C PHE A 20 4.86 7.12 7.32
N TYR A 21 6.02 6.53 6.99
CA TYR A 21 6.68 5.61 7.88
C TYR A 21 6.97 6.40 9.15
N PHE A 22 6.19 6.10 10.19
CA PHE A 22 6.16 6.74 11.49
C PHE A 22 5.56 8.15 11.52
N LEU A 23 4.39 8.21 12.18
CA LEU A 23 3.84 9.34 12.94
C LEU A 23 2.96 10.38 12.22
N ASN A 24 1.82 10.61 12.88
CA ASN A 24 0.85 11.71 12.84
C ASN A 24 0.99 12.82 11.77
N VAL A 25 0.41 12.59 10.59
CA VAL A 25 0.20 13.66 9.58
C VAL A 25 -1.27 13.71 9.10
N LYS A 26 -2.23 13.54 10.01
CA LYS A 26 -3.66 13.64 9.68
C LYS A 26 -4.17 15.07 9.44
N HIS A 27 -3.47 16.11 9.91
CA HIS A 27 -3.98 17.48 9.85
C HIS A 27 -3.20 18.47 8.98
N CYS A 28 -1.90 18.28 8.72
CA CYS A 28 -1.09 19.34 8.12
C CYS A 28 -0.95 19.27 6.58
N CYS A 29 -1.08 18.10 5.94
CA CYS A 29 -0.87 17.96 4.49
C CYS A 29 -1.97 18.57 3.61
N ARG A 30 -3.07 19.10 4.18
CA ARG A 30 -4.13 19.75 3.39
C ARG A 30 -3.67 21.04 2.71
N GLU A 31 -2.62 21.70 3.20
CA GLU A 31 -2.16 22.98 2.65
C GLU A 31 -1.13 22.84 1.52
N PHE A 32 -0.51 21.67 1.35
CA PHE A 32 0.54 21.44 0.35
C PHE A 32 0.13 20.54 -0.83
N ILE A 33 -1.08 19.96 -0.81
CA ILE A 33 -1.53 18.98 -1.82
C ILE A 33 -2.80 19.51 -2.51
N PRO A 34 -2.78 19.76 -3.84
CA PRO A 34 -4.00 20.09 -4.59
C PRO A 34 -5.07 19.00 -4.41
N LYS A 35 -6.35 19.39 -4.41
CA LYS A 35 -7.48 18.44 -4.49
C LYS A 35 -7.37 17.66 -5.82
N TRP A 36 -6.88 16.44 -5.78
CA TRP A 36 -6.88 15.54 -6.93
C TRP A 36 -8.11 14.63 -6.85
N GLU A 37 -9.08 14.86 -7.75
CA GLU A 37 -10.20 13.94 -8.00
C GLU A 37 -9.79 12.78 -8.94
N THR A 38 -8.54 12.76 -9.41
CA THR A 38 -7.97 11.75 -10.29
C THR A 38 -6.72 11.13 -9.63
N VAL A 39 -6.72 9.82 -9.43
CA VAL A 39 -5.59 9.12 -8.81
C VAL A 39 -4.56 8.72 -9.87
N ASN A 40 -3.36 9.31 -9.82
CA ASN A 40 -2.18 8.82 -10.54
C ASN A 40 -1.33 7.98 -9.58
N ILE A 41 -1.28 6.66 -9.78
CA ILE A 41 -0.88 5.70 -8.75
C ILE A 41 0.65 5.48 -8.69
N LYS A 42 1.39 6.57 -8.48
CA LYS A 42 2.79 6.48 -8.08
C LYS A 42 2.93 7.25 -6.76
N SER A 43 3.16 6.55 -5.66
CA SER A 43 3.53 7.22 -4.40
C SER A 43 4.95 7.75 -4.57
N THR A 44 5.10 9.07 -4.69
CA THR A 44 6.35 9.71 -5.12
C THR A 44 7.19 10.31 -3.99
N PHE A 45 6.76 10.23 -2.73
CA PHE A 45 7.50 10.83 -1.61
C PHE A 45 7.92 9.79 -0.58
N LEU A 46 9.11 9.97 0.00
CA LEU A 46 9.64 9.17 1.08
C LEU A 46 10.34 10.05 2.11
N LEU A 47 10.16 9.69 3.38
CA LEU A 47 10.91 10.27 4.47
C LEU A 47 12.17 9.46 4.74
N LEU A 48 13.32 10.13 4.72
CA LEU A 48 14.62 9.54 5.02
C LEU A 48 15.14 10.06 6.36
N PHE A 49 15.55 9.15 7.24
CA PHE A 49 16.25 9.52 8.48
C PHE A 49 17.74 9.57 8.20
N LYS A 50 18.38 10.71 8.44
CA LYS A 50 19.82 10.84 8.25
C LYS A 50 20.53 10.27 9.48
N LYS A 51 21.24 9.16 9.30
CA LYS A 51 22.24 8.72 10.28
C LYS A 51 23.43 9.69 10.20
N ILE A 52 23.76 10.34 11.31
CA ILE A 52 24.87 11.31 11.38
C ILE A 52 26.15 10.63 10.86
N GLY A 53 26.73 11.14 9.77
CA GLY A 53 28.03 10.73 9.23
C GLY A 53 28.06 10.00 7.87
N CYS A 54 26.93 9.73 7.20
CA CYS A 54 26.91 9.17 5.84
C CYS A 54 26.54 10.21 4.78
N SER A 55 27.32 10.25 3.69
CA SER A 55 27.19 11.20 2.57
C SER A 55 26.39 10.66 1.38
N ASN A 56 26.01 9.38 1.41
CA ASN A 56 25.21 8.74 0.37
C ASN A 56 23.81 8.48 0.91
N PHE A 57 22.78 8.81 0.11
CA PHE A 57 21.38 8.55 0.45
C PHE A 57 21.13 7.04 0.28
N GLU A 58 20.81 6.37 1.38
CA GLU A 58 21.02 4.93 1.58
C GLU A 58 19.69 4.14 1.78
N TRP A 59 19.64 2.95 1.16
CA TRP A 59 18.94 1.70 1.55
C TRP A 59 17.43 1.75 1.89
N LEU A 60 16.58 1.61 0.87
CA LEU A 60 15.18 1.18 1.06
C LEU A 60 15.09 -0.36 0.92
N PHE A 61 14.82 -1.06 2.02
CA PHE A 61 14.71 -2.52 2.06
C PHE A 61 15.91 -3.32 1.52
N GLY A 62 17.12 -2.79 1.59
CA GLY A 62 18.27 -3.49 0.99
C GLY A 62 18.74 -2.90 -0.34
N LEU A 63 18.01 -1.94 -0.91
CA LEU A 63 18.20 -1.47 -2.27
C LEU A 63 18.45 0.04 -2.31
N ASP A 64 19.39 0.46 -3.15
CA ASP A 64 19.64 1.86 -3.43
C ASP A 64 18.51 2.42 -4.30
N ILE A 65 17.98 3.57 -3.92
CA ILE A 65 17.01 4.33 -4.71
C ILE A 65 17.28 5.82 -4.56
N GLN A 66 17.14 6.55 -5.68
CA GLN A 66 17.34 7.99 -5.71
C GLN A 66 16.13 8.75 -5.14
N GLY A 67 16.36 9.98 -4.73
CA GLY A 67 15.31 10.93 -4.36
C GLY A 67 15.85 12.35 -4.38
N ARG A 68 15.05 13.28 -4.91
CA ARG A 68 15.35 14.70 -4.89
C ARG A 68 14.99 15.28 -3.53
N ASP A 69 15.94 15.95 -2.90
CA ASP A 69 15.72 16.66 -1.64
C ASP A 69 14.63 17.73 -1.81
N CYS A 70 13.65 17.73 -0.91
CA CYS A 70 12.55 18.70 -0.87
C CYS A 70 12.94 20.02 -0.15
N GLY A 71 14.18 20.14 0.33
CA GLY A 71 14.76 21.38 0.85
C GLY A 71 14.76 21.50 2.37
N ASP A 72 15.53 22.47 2.86
CA ASP A 72 15.81 22.65 4.29
C ASP A 72 14.56 22.93 5.13
N GLU A 73 13.56 23.63 4.58
CA GLU A 73 12.30 23.92 5.28
C GLU A 73 11.53 22.63 5.60
N ALA A 74 11.39 21.74 4.60
CA ALA A 74 10.75 20.44 4.78
C ALA A 74 11.54 19.56 5.75
N ALA A 75 12.87 19.53 5.59
CA ALA A 75 13.77 18.79 6.48
C ALA A 75 13.67 19.26 7.93
N GLN A 76 13.68 20.59 8.16
CA GLN A 76 13.59 21.17 9.49
C GLN A 76 12.24 20.87 10.13
N TRP A 77 11.14 21.04 9.39
CA TRP A 77 9.80 20.76 9.92
C TRP A 77 9.66 19.32 10.41
N ILE A 78 10.07 18.34 9.60
CA ILE A 78 10.00 16.92 9.95
C ILE A 78 10.96 16.62 11.10
N THR A 79 12.19 17.14 11.04
CA THR A 79 13.19 16.92 12.09
C THR A 79 12.70 17.40 13.44
N THR A 80 12.06 18.58 13.48
CA THR A 80 11.46 19.12 14.70
C THR A 80 10.29 18.26 15.18
N PHE A 81 9.39 17.87 14.28
CA PHE A 81 8.22 17.06 14.63
C PHE A 81 8.58 15.68 15.18
N LEU A 82 9.54 15.00 14.54
CA LEU A 82 9.99 13.66 14.91
C LEU A 82 11.11 13.65 15.95
N ASN A 83 11.61 14.83 16.34
CA ASN A 83 12.78 15.01 17.18
C ASN A 83 13.98 14.13 16.75
N THR A 84 14.14 13.96 15.43
CA THR A 84 15.14 13.07 14.81
C THR A 84 15.56 13.66 13.48
N GLN A 85 16.87 13.69 13.18
CA GLN A 85 17.35 14.27 11.93
C GLN A 85 16.78 13.52 10.72
N ALA A 86 16.01 14.22 9.89
CA ALA A 86 15.30 13.66 8.75
C ALA A 86 15.30 14.61 7.55
N LEU A 87 15.23 14.02 6.36
CA LEU A 87 15.08 14.69 5.06
C LEU A 87 13.82 14.14 4.38
N LEU A 88 13.11 15.00 3.67
CA LEU A 88 12.03 14.58 2.78
C LEU A 88 12.58 14.51 1.36
N VAL A 89 12.36 13.39 0.68
CA VAL A 89 12.75 13.24 -0.72
C VAL A 89 11.57 12.89 -1.62
N HIS A 90 11.67 13.31 -2.87
CA HIS A 90 10.70 13.07 -3.94
C HIS A 90 11.33 12.27 -5.08
N PHE A 91 10.64 11.24 -5.55
CA PHE A 91 11.02 10.43 -6.70
C PHE A 91 10.62 11.14 -8.00
N GLU A 92 11.57 11.33 -8.90
CA GLU A 92 11.32 11.96 -10.20
C GLU A 92 11.23 10.93 -11.33
N PRO A 93 10.46 11.19 -12.40
CA PRO A 93 10.25 10.23 -13.49
C PRO A 93 11.52 9.81 -14.25
N ASP A 94 12.60 10.58 -14.19
CA ASP A 94 13.90 10.29 -14.81
C ASP A 94 14.83 9.47 -13.91
N MET A 95 14.45 9.24 -12.64
CA MET A 95 15.19 8.38 -11.71
C MET A 95 14.91 6.90 -11.98
N ALA A 96 15.89 6.05 -11.66
CA ALA A 96 15.73 4.61 -11.79
C ALA A 96 14.73 4.08 -10.74
N PRO A 97 13.61 3.45 -11.16
CA PRO A 97 12.64 2.88 -10.22
C PRO A 97 13.16 1.55 -9.65
N ARG A 98 12.61 1.17 -8.48
CA ARG A 98 12.74 -0.19 -7.96
C ARG A 98 11.85 -1.14 -8.74
N LYS A 99 12.29 -2.39 -8.90
CA LYS A 99 11.53 -3.45 -9.55
C LYS A 99 11.08 -4.48 -8.52
N PRO A 100 9.76 -4.63 -8.29
CA PRO A 100 9.23 -5.66 -7.39
C PRO A 100 9.79 -7.05 -7.66
N LYS A 101 10.01 -7.40 -8.93
CA LYS A 101 10.57 -8.70 -9.33
C LYS A 101 11.89 -9.06 -8.64
N ASP A 102 12.71 -8.08 -8.30
CA ASP A 102 14.05 -8.31 -7.73
C ASP A 102 13.98 -8.88 -6.30
N PHE A 103 12.85 -8.75 -5.62
CA PHE A 103 12.65 -9.23 -4.24
C PHE A 103 11.31 -9.96 -4.02
N MET A 104 10.39 -9.92 -4.99
CA MET A 104 9.11 -10.64 -5.00
C MET A 104 8.91 -11.33 -6.37
N PRO A 105 9.13 -12.66 -6.47
CA PRO A 105 9.26 -13.36 -7.76
C PRO A 105 7.96 -13.43 -8.58
N LEU A 106 6.80 -13.17 -7.97
CA LEU A 106 5.49 -13.22 -8.63
C LEU A 106 5.19 -11.97 -9.46
N PHE A 107 6.03 -10.92 -9.35
CA PHE A 107 5.89 -9.71 -10.16
C PHE A 107 6.69 -9.80 -11.47
N PRO A 108 6.14 -9.28 -12.59
CA PRO A 108 6.84 -9.19 -13.87
C PRO A 108 7.97 -8.14 -13.83
N PRO A 109 8.94 -8.22 -14.76
CA PRO A 109 10.00 -7.21 -14.87
C PRO A 109 9.51 -5.80 -15.25
N THR A 110 8.27 -5.70 -15.74
CA THR A 110 7.64 -4.47 -16.22
C THR A 110 6.99 -3.66 -15.10
N ASP A 111 6.75 -4.28 -13.94
CA ASP A 111 6.21 -3.55 -12.79
C ASP A 111 7.35 -2.72 -12.16
N GLU A 112 7.04 -1.48 -11.85
CA GLU A 112 7.98 -0.50 -11.31
C GLU A 112 7.33 0.22 -10.13
N ILE A 113 8.13 0.44 -9.08
CA ILE A 113 7.72 1.19 -7.90
C ILE A 113 8.80 2.21 -7.52
N ALA A 114 8.39 3.29 -6.89
CA ALA A 114 9.32 4.21 -6.23
C ALA A 114 9.58 3.70 -4.79
N TYR A 115 8.89 4.31 -3.83
CA TYR A 115 9.06 4.04 -2.41
C TYR A 115 8.09 3.05 -1.73
N PRO A 116 7.00 2.53 -2.36
CA PRO A 116 6.23 1.44 -1.76
C PRO A 116 7.09 0.22 -1.37
N ASP A 117 6.57 -0.59 -0.44
CA ASP A 117 7.25 -1.81 0.02
C ASP A 117 7.52 -2.77 -1.15
N CYS A 118 6.43 -3.24 -1.78
CA CYS A 118 6.50 -4.34 -2.73
C CYS A 118 5.66 -4.18 -3.99
N SER A 119 4.50 -3.53 -3.94
CA SER A 119 3.54 -3.57 -5.04
C SER A 119 3.16 -2.16 -5.49
N PRO A 120 2.90 -1.95 -6.81
CA PRO A 120 2.30 -0.72 -7.30
C PRO A 120 0.92 -0.46 -6.68
N ILE A 121 0.11 -1.52 -6.49
CA ILE A 121 -1.27 -1.44 -6.01
C ILE A 121 -1.53 -2.50 -4.95
N MET A 122 -2.15 -2.09 -3.86
CA MET A 122 -2.82 -2.99 -2.93
C MET A 122 -4.31 -2.69 -2.88
N ILE A 123 -5.11 -3.75 -3.01
CA ILE A 123 -6.56 -3.72 -2.87
C ILE A 123 -6.96 -4.47 -1.60
N LEU A 124 -8.01 -3.99 -0.95
CA LEU A 124 -8.65 -4.64 0.18
C LEU A 124 -10.16 -4.41 0.07
N SER A 125 -10.99 -5.35 0.52
CA SER A 125 -12.44 -5.14 0.54
C SER A 125 -12.94 -4.61 1.90
N GLU A 126 -14.06 -3.88 1.87
CA GLU A 126 -14.78 -3.49 3.08
C GLU A 126 -15.22 -4.71 3.88
N ALA A 127 -15.72 -5.74 3.18
CA ALA A 127 -16.17 -6.97 3.81
C ALA A 127 -15.04 -7.70 4.56
N SER A 128 -13.80 -7.72 4.02
CA SER A 128 -12.63 -8.24 4.74
C SER A 128 -12.31 -7.45 6.01
N LEU A 129 -12.43 -6.10 5.96
CA LEU A 129 -12.21 -5.25 7.13
C LEU A 129 -13.31 -5.46 8.19
N GLU A 130 -14.56 -5.59 7.76
CA GLU A 130 -15.69 -5.86 8.64
C GLU A 130 -15.54 -7.21 9.33
N ASP A 131 -15.20 -8.26 8.58
CA ASP A 131 -14.97 -9.60 9.11
C ASP A 131 -13.86 -9.59 10.18
N LEU A 132 -12.69 -9.01 9.88
CA LEU A 132 -11.61 -8.84 10.86
C LEU A 132 -12.09 -8.11 12.13
N ASN A 133 -12.88 -7.06 11.98
CA ASN A 133 -13.42 -6.30 13.10
C ASN A 133 -14.44 -7.08 13.95
N THR A 134 -14.99 -8.20 13.47
CA THR A 134 -15.80 -9.11 14.30
C THR A 134 -14.95 -9.95 15.25
N HIS A 135 -13.66 -10.11 14.94
CA HIS A 135 -12.70 -10.88 15.74
C HIS A 135 -11.90 -10.02 16.73
N LEU A 136 -12.11 -8.70 16.74
CA LEU A 136 -11.32 -7.75 17.54
C LEU A 136 -12.15 -7.07 18.62
N GLU A 137 -11.58 -6.95 19.82
CA GLU A 137 -12.16 -6.11 20.89
C GLU A 137 -12.07 -4.62 20.55
N LYS A 138 -10.87 -4.16 20.15
CA LYS A 138 -10.64 -2.81 19.63
C LYS A 138 -10.66 -2.86 18.10
N LYS A 139 -11.72 -2.31 17.51
CA LYS A 139 -11.85 -2.22 16.06
C LYS A 139 -10.74 -1.39 15.43
N VAL A 140 -10.29 -1.82 14.27
CA VAL A 140 -9.31 -1.15 13.42
C VAL A 140 -9.99 -0.53 12.21
N THR A 141 -9.30 0.42 11.59
CA THR A 141 -9.78 1.12 10.39
C THR A 141 -8.98 0.70 9.17
N ILE A 142 -9.47 1.05 7.98
CA ILE A 142 -8.74 0.78 6.74
C ILE A 142 -7.33 1.40 6.71
N HIS A 143 -7.12 2.48 7.46
CA HIS A 143 -5.85 3.18 7.56
C HIS A 143 -4.75 2.37 8.25
N ASN A 144 -5.11 1.37 9.07
CA ASN A 144 -4.16 0.42 9.63
C ASN A 144 -3.50 -0.43 8.53
N PHE A 145 -4.20 -0.68 7.42
CA PHE A 145 -3.76 -1.58 6.36
C PHE A 145 -3.24 -0.87 5.11
N ARG A 146 -3.54 0.43 4.96
CA ARG A 146 -3.01 1.33 3.90
C ARG A 146 -3.21 0.83 2.45
N PRO A 147 -4.37 0.27 2.07
CA PRO A 147 -4.62 -0.07 0.66
C PRO A 147 -4.70 1.19 -0.19
N ASN A 148 -4.40 1.06 -1.47
CA ASN A 148 -4.61 2.12 -2.45
C ASN A 148 -6.08 2.20 -2.86
N ILE A 149 -6.73 1.03 -2.94
CA ILE A 149 -8.10 0.85 -3.41
C ILE A 149 -8.87 0.03 -2.38
N LEU A 150 -10.03 0.53 -1.96
CA LEU A 150 -11.00 -0.15 -1.12
C LEU A 150 -12.19 -0.57 -1.99
N VAL A 151 -12.66 -1.80 -1.86
CA VAL A 151 -13.76 -2.31 -2.69
C VAL A 151 -14.95 -2.68 -1.81
N ALA A 152 -16.12 -2.14 -2.14
CA ALA A 152 -17.40 -2.44 -1.47
C ALA A 152 -18.15 -3.59 -2.16
N ASP A 153 -19.30 -4.02 -1.64
CA ASP A 153 -20.25 -4.92 -2.34
C ASP A 153 -19.72 -6.32 -2.75
N CYS A 154 -18.67 -6.85 -2.12
CA CYS A 154 -18.17 -8.24 -2.31
C CYS A 154 -18.20 -9.06 -1.03
N GLY A 155 -17.97 -10.38 -1.14
CA GLY A 155 -17.75 -11.24 0.01
C GLY A 155 -16.43 -10.92 0.74
N ALA A 156 -16.38 -11.25 2.04
CA ALA A 156 -15.13 -11.15 2.79
C ALA A 156 -14.04 -12.02 2.14
N TYR A 157 -12.86 -11.42 1.95
CA TYR A 157 -11.69 -12.03 1.33
C TYR A 157 -11.86 -12.42 -0.14
N GLU A 158 -12.92 -11.96 -0.82
CA GLU A 158 -13.13 -12.28 -2.23
C GLU A 158 -12.00 -11.76 -3.13
N GLU A 159 -11.33 -10.68 -2.71
CA GLU A 159 -10.15 -10.12 -3.35
C GLU A 159 -8.99 -11.11 -3.50
N ASP A 160 -8.93 -12.13 -2.65
CA ASP A 160 -7.91 -13.19 -2.72
C ASP A 160 -8.04 -14.01 -4.02
N THR A 161 -9.21 -13.97 -4.67
CA THR A 161 -9.52 -14.76 -5.88
C THR A 161 -9.42 -13.94 -7.18
N TRP A 162 -9.03 -12.66 -7.08
CA TRP A 162 -9.05 -11.74 -8.22
C TRP A 162 -7.73 -11.81 -9.00
N ASP A 163 -7.68 -12.73 -9.95
CA ASP A 163 -6.51 -12.92 -10.82
C ASP A 163 -6.31 -11.77 -11.81
N GLU A 164 -7.38 -11.32 -12.45
CA GLU A 164 -7.38 -10.19 -13.37
C GLU A 164 -8.65 -9.36 -13.18
N ILE A 165 -8.47 -8.04 -13.06
CA ILE A 165 -9.56 -7.10 -12.87
C ILE A 165 -9.46 -5.92 -13.83
N LEU A 166 -10.61 -5.35 -14.16
CA LEU A 166 -10.76 -4.10 -14.88
C LEU A 166 -11.54 -3.11 -13.99
N ILE A 167 -10.96 -1.93 -13.81
CA ILE A 167 -11.61 -0.79 -13.14
C ILE A 167 -11.42 0.41 -14.06
N GLY A 168 -12.52 1.07 -14.45
CA GLY A 168 -12.46 2.12 -15.48
C GLY A 168 -11.75 1.61 -16.74
N ASP A 169 -10.64 2.27 -17.10
CA ASP A 169 -9.79 1.89 -18.24
C ASP A 169 -8.51 1.13 -17.85
N ALA A 170 -8.31 0.87 -16.54
CA ALA A 170 -7.11 0.23 -16.00
C ALA A 170 -7.30 -1.29 -15.86
N GLU A 171 -6.36 -2.05 -16.42
CA GLU A 171 -6.31 -3.51 -16.26
C GLU A 171 -5.22 -3.86 -15.25
N MET A 172 -5.57 -4.61 -14.22
CA MET A 172 -4.68 -5.00 -13.14
C MET A 172 -4.66 -6.51 -12.99
N LYS A 173 -3.50 -7.07 -12.63
CA LYS A 173 -3.31 -8.51 -12.43
C LYS A 173 -2.94 -8.80 -10.99
N GLY A 174 -3.72 -9.64 -10.32
CA GLY A 174 -3.42 -10.16 -9.00
C GLY A 174 -2.09 -10.90 -9.01
N ARG A 175 -1.26 -10.63 -8.00
CA ARG A 175 0.09 -11.21 -7.88
C ARG A 175 0.20 -12.14 -6.70
N MET A 176 -0.18 -11.66 -5.53
CA MET A 176 -0.06 -12.39 -4.27
C MET A 176 -0.81 -11.65 -3.17
N ALA A 177 -1.06 -12.35 -2.06
CA ALA A 177 -1.56 -11.71 -0.85
C ALA A 177 -0.54 -10.72 -0.28
N CYS A 178 -1.03 -9.71 0.45
CA CYS A 178 -0.20 -8.81 1.23
C CYS A 178 0.14 -9.45 2.60
N PRO A 179 1.40 -9.86 2.86
CA PRO A 179 1.82 -10.29 4.18
C PRO A 179 1.86 -9.09 5.13
N ARG A 180 1.16 -9.21 6.26
CA ARG A 180 1.05 -8.11 7.23
C ARG A 180 2.17 -8.12 8.25
N CYS A 181 2.66 -6.93 8.56
CA CYS A 181 3.72 -6.70 9.53
C CYS A 181 3.21 -5.86 10.71
N ILE A 182 4.10 -5.57 11.66
CA ILE A 182 3.80 -4.79 12.87
C ILE A 182 3.25 -3.38 12.58
N LEU A 183 3.46 -2.81 11.39
CA LEU A 183 2.93 -1.49 11.05
C LEU A 183 1.40 -1.44 11.08
N THR A 184 0.72 -2.57 10.90
CA THR A 184 -0.74 -2.66 11.05
C THR A 184 -1.24 -2.29 12.44
N THR A 185 -0.35 -2.39 13.43
CA THR A 185 -0.65 -2.14 14.84
C THR A 185 -0.39 -0.71 15.30
N VAL A 186 0.09 0.15 14.39
CA VAL A 186 0.21 1.58 14.65
C VAL A 186 -1.19 2.18 14.62
N ASP A 187 -1.63 2.78 15.72
CA ASP A 187 -2.86 3.54 15.77
C ASP A 187 -2.72 4.80 14.88
N PRO A 188 -3.53 4.96 13.81
CA PRO A 188 -3.33 6.04 12.83
C PRO A 188 -3.61 7.45 13.36
N ASP A 189 -4.31 7.58 14.49
CA ASP A 189 -4.65 8.87 15.11
C ASP A 189 -3.60 9.31 16.13
N THR A 190 -2.99 8.34 16.84
CA THR A 190 -2.02 8.63 17.90
C THR A 190 -0.57 8.39 17.47
N GLY A 191 -0.34 7.54 16.47
CA GLY A 191 0.99 7.07 16.08
C GLY A 191 1.62 6.09 17.07
N ILE A 192 0.86 5.61 18.05
CA ILE A 192 1.33 4.67 19.08
C ILE A 192 1.20 3.23 18.56
N ILE A 193 2.21 2.41 18.82
CA ILE A 193 2.25 0.99 18.42
C ILE A 193 1.61 0.13 19.52
N ASP A 194 0.55 -0.59 19.18
CA ASP A 194 0.03 -1.71 19.97
C ASP A 194 0.76 -2.98 19.54
N ARG A 195 1.78 -3.46 20.24
CA ARG A 195 2.64 -4.56 19.73
C ARG A 195 1.94 -5.93 19.51
N LYS A 196 0.61 -6.02 19.64
CA LYS A 196 -0.18 -7.24 19.46
C LYS A 196 -1.22 -7.10 18.34
N GLU A 197 -2.21 -6.23 18.50
CA GLU A 197 -3.38 -6.19 17.62
C GLU A 197 -3.26 -5.14 16.49
N PRO A 198 -3.79 -5.42 15.28
CA PRO A 198 -4.63 -6.56 14.89
C PRO A 198 -3.82 -7.80 14.41
N LEU A 199 -2.50 -7.78 14.58
CA LEU A 199 -1.61 -8.76 13.95
C LEU A 199 -1.71 -10.16 14.57
N GLU A 200 -1.86 -10.27 15.89
CA GLU A 200 -2.08 -11.56 16.56
C GLU A 200 -3.43 -12.19 16.17
N THR A 201 -4.50 -11.39 16.11
CA THR A 201 -5.79 -11.86 15.60
C THR A 201 -5.66 -12.37 14.18
N LEU A 202 -5.06 -11.60 13.25
CA LEU A 202 -4.82 -12.06 11.88
C LEU A 202 -3.99 -13.36 11.83
N LYS A 203 -2.96 -13.51 12.67
CA LYS A 203 -2.16 -14.75 12.75
C LYS A 203 -2.98 -15.98 13.14
N SER A 204 -4.09 -15.81 13.85
CA SER A 204 -4.90 -16.94 14.32
C SER A 204 -5.71 -17.61 13.21
N TYR A 205 -6.07 -16.89 12.15
CA TYR A 205 -6.99 -17.43 11.12
C TYR A 205 -6.65 -17.06 9.67
N ARG A 206 -5.72 -16.12 9.43
CA ARG A 206 -5.31 -15.67 8.09
C ARG A 206 -3.89 -16.09 7.73
N GLN A 207 -3.48 -17.31 8.09
CA GLN A 207 -2.20 -17.86 7.67
C GLN A 207 -2.25 -18.37 6.23
N CYS A 208 -1.11 -18.33 5.53
CA CYS A 208 -1.00 -18.95 4.21
C CYS A 208 -1.11 -20.47 4.25
N ASP A 209 -1.42 -21.08 3.11
CA ASP A 209 -1.33 -22.53 2.96
C ASP A 209 0.13 -23.00 3.21
N PRO A 210 0.37 -24.16 3.84
CA PRO A 210 1.71 -24.69 4.06
C PRO A 210 2.61 -24.73 2.81
N SER A 211 2.03 -24.93 1.61
CA SER A 211 2.76 -24.93 0.34
C SER A 211 3.32 -23.56 -0.04
N GLU A 212 2.69 -22.47 0.42
CA GLU A 212 3.07 -21.08 0.12
C GLU A 212 3.96 -20.45 1.20
N LYS A 213 4.33 -21.20 2.25
CA LYS A 213 5.20 -20.70 3.34
C LYS A 213 6.53 -20.14 2.86
N HIS A 214 7.06 -20.62 1.74
CA HIS A 214 8.29 -20.09 1.16
C HIS A 214 8.14 -18.63 0.68
N LEU A 215 6.92 -18.18 0.37
CA LEU A 215 6.60 -16.81 -0.02
C LEU A 215 6.28 -15.93 1.20
N TYR A 216 5.36 -16.38 2.05
CA TYR A 216 4.79 -15.54 3.11
C TYR A 216 5.41 -15.74 4.49
N LYS A 217 6.19 -16.83 4.67
CA LYS A 217 6.77 -17.26 5.94
C LYS A 217 5.67 -17.53 6.97
N SER A 218 5.60 -16.73 8.03
CA SER A 218 4.59 -16.80 9.10
C SER A 218 3.74 -15.53 9.20
N HIS A 219 3.83 -14.65 8.21
CA HIS A 219 3.04 -13.42 8.18
C HIS A 219 1.60 -13.77 7.79
N PRO A 220 0.60 -13.24 8.52
CA PRO A 220 -0.77 -13.41 8.10
C PRO A 220 -1.08 -12.55 6.87
N LEU A 221 -2.10 -12.97 6.13
CA LEU A 221 -2.47 -12.46 4.82
C LEU A 221 -3.75 -11.64 4.89
N PHE A 222 -3.69 -10.38 4.45
CA PHE A 222 -4.87 -9.52 4.43
C PHE A 222 -4.74 -8.53 3.29
N GLY A 223 -5.69 -8.47 2.36
CA GLY A 223 -5.56 -7.68 1.14
C GLY A 223 -4.63 -8.29 0.10
N TRP A 224 -4.73 -7.79 -1.13
CA TRP A 224 -4.15 -8.42 -2.31
C TRP A 224 -3.34 -7.43 -3.13
N TYR A 225 -2.15 -7.85 -3.57
CA TYR A 225 -1.26 -7.04 -4.39
C TYR A 225 -1.53 -7.24 -5.88
N PHE A 226 -1.51 -6.14 -6.61
CA PHE A 226 -1.76 -6.09 -8.04
C PHE A 226 -0.60 -5.44 -8.79
N GLY A 227 -0.23 -6.07 -9.92
CA GLY A 227 0.59 -5.45 -10.95
C GLY A 227 -0.28 -4.70 -11.96
N ILE A 228 0.31 -3.79 -12.72
CA ILE A 228 -0.42 -3.01 -13.73
C ILE A 228 -0.24 -3.67 -15.09
N GLY A 229 -1.34 -4.18 -15.66
CA GLY A 229 -1.37 -4.69 -17.03
C GLY A 229 -1.50 -3.57 -18.05
N LYS A 230 -2.47 -2.68 -17.83
CA LYS A 230 -2.72 -1.49 -18.65
C LYS A 230 -3.03 -0.31 -17.75
N THR A 231 -2.34 0.81 -17.96
CA THR A 231 -2.64 2.06 -17.26
C THR A 231 -3.95 2.65 -17.74
N GLY A 232 -4.67 3.30 -16.84
CA GLY A 232 -5.95 3.93 -17.12
C GLY A 232 -6.37 4.84 -15.97
N THR A 233 -7.51 5.50 -16.15
CA THR A 233 -8.12 6.31 -15.10
C THR A 233 -9.18 5.49 -14.36
N ILE A 234 -9.22 5.65 -13.05
CA ILE A 234 -10.22 5.06 -12.15
C ILE A 234 -10.82 6.15 -11.27
N GLN A 235 -12.07 6.00 -10.88
CA GLN A 235 -12.81 6.94 -10.04
C GLN A 235 -13.64 6.20 -8.98
N VAL A 236 -13.85 6.85 -7.83
CA VAL A 236 -14.78 6.33 -6.81
C VAL A 236 -16.15 6.10 -7.44
N GLY A 237 -16.74 4.94 -7.16
CA GLY A 237 -18.00 4.49 -7.75
C GLY A 237 -17.84 3.67 -9.03
N ASP A 238 -16.63 3.59 -9.62
CA ASP A 238 -16.40 2.71 -10.77
C ASP A 238 -16.68 1.25 -10.40
N PRO A 239 -17.33 0.49 -11.30
CA PRO A 239 -17.49 -0.93 -11.11
C PRO A 239 -16.14 -1.65 -11.23
N VAL A 240 -15.89 -2.62 -10.37
CA VAL A 240 -14.78 -3.58 -10.54
C VAL A 240 -15.31 -4.80 -11.28
N TYR A 241 -14.67 -5.15 -12.39
CA TYR A 241 -15.00 -6.35 -13.15
C TYR A 241 -13.90 -7.39 -12.99
N LYS A 242 -14.26 -8.59 -12.51
CA LYS A 242 -13.39 -9.76 -12.61
C LYS A 242 -13.39 -10.27 -14.05
N ILE A 243 -12.20 -10.46 -14.63
CA ILE A 243 -12.06 -11.03 -15.97
C ILE A 243 -12.06 -12.55 -15.85
N ILE A 244 -13.06 -13.20 -16.44
CA ILE A 244 -13.18 -14.66 -16.46
C ILE A 244 -12.67 -15.17 -17.82
N GLN A 245 -11.69 -16.07 -17.79
CA GLN A 245 -11.17 -16.77 -18.98
C GLN A 245 -12.05 -17.95 -19.37
#